data_AF-A0A949MPR7-F1
#
_entry.id   AF-A0A949MPR7-F1
#
_cell.length_a   1.000
_cell.length_b   1.000
_cell.length_c   1.000
_cell.angle_alpha   90.00
_cell.angle_beta   90.00
_cell.angle_gamma   90.00
#
_symmetry.space_group_name_H-M   'P 1'
#
loop_
_entity.id
_entity.type
_entity.pdbx_description
1 polymer ?
#
loop_
_entity_poly.entity_id
_entity_poly.type
_entity_poly.pdbx_seq_one_letter_code
_entity_poly.pdbx_strand_id
1 'polypeptide(L)'
;MSHFVKVALYFFASALVTLGFGIGAGFASGALFGGILVSALVSAAAVAGGVFLTVQARSLFNLMQTGRFIQYGSFWLSGLVALKVAALLFSSVLVVTNGALASLVATAICFTAATASGRIPWKGRTWLPVRMKSRK
;
A
#
# COMPACT_ATOMS: atom_id res chain seq x y z
N MET A 1 -5.38 1.34 19.18
CA MET A 1 -5.00 0.83 17.83
C MET A 1 -3.62 1.34 17.45
N SER A 2 -2.70 0.45 17.06
CA SER A 2 -1.34 0.83 16.66
C SER A 2 -1.33 1.65 15.36
N HIS A 3 -0.30 2.48 15.16
CA HIS A 3 -0.14 3.29 13.94
C HIS A 3 -0.12 2.43 12.67
N PHE A 4 0.53 1.26 12.74
CA PHE A 4 0.57 0.29 11.65
C PHE A 4 -0.82 -0.18 11.20
N VAL A 5 -1.70 -0.54 12.14
CA VAL A 5 -3.06 -0.99 11.82
C VAL A 5 -3.87 0.14 11.17
N LYS A 6 -3.69 1.40 11.62
CA LYS A 6 -4.33 2.55 10.97
C LYS A 6 -3.91 2.68 9.52
N VAL A 7 -2.61 2.56 9.23
CA VAL A 7 -2.08 2.62 7.86
C VAL A 7 -2.60 1.47 7.00
N ALA A 8 -2.65 0.25 7.54
CA ALA A 8 -3.25 -0.88 6.83
C ALA A 8 -4.72 -0.62 6.47
N LEU A 9 -5.49 0.00 7.37
CA LEU A 9 -6.88 0.38 7.07
C LEU A 9 -6.99 1.48 6.01
N TYR A 10 -6.10 2.48 5.99
CA TYR A 10 -6.08 3.47 4.90
C TYR A 10 -5.76 2.82 3.56
N PHE A 11 -4.81 1.88 3.54
CA PHE A 11 -4.44 1.19 2.31
C PHE A 11 -5.58 0.28 1.84
N PHE A 12 -6.28 -0.38 2.76
CA PHE A 12 -7.47 -1.16 2.47
C PHE A 12 -8.61 -0.31 1.92
N ALA A 13 -8.95 0.80 2.58
CA ALA A 13 -9.98 1.73 2.10
C ALA A 13 -9.63 2.29 0.71
N SER A 14 -8.36 2.64 0.48
CA SER A 14 -7.90 3.12 -0.83
C SER A 14 -8.00 2.07 -1.94
N ALA A 15 -7.71 0.80 -1.62
CA ALA A 15 -7.85 -0.30 -2.56
C ALA A 15 -9.33 -0.55 -2.90
N LEU A 16 -10.21 -0.54 -1.90
CA LEU A 16 -11.66 -0.65 -2.13
C LEU A 16 -12.20 0.47 -3.00
N VAL A 17 -11.79 1.73 -2.76
CA VAL A 17 -12.18 2.86 -3.60
C VAL A 17 -11.68 2.64 -5.04
N THR A 18 -10.41 2.31 -5.20
CA THR A 18 -9.80 2.12 -6.54
C THR A 18 -10.51 1.00 -7.31
N LEU A 19 -10.77 -0.14 -6.67
CA LEU A 19 -11.42 -1.30 -7.26
C LEU A 19 -12.93 -1.08 -7.47
N GLY A 20 -13.60 -0.38 -6.55
CA GLY A 20 -15.01 -0.04 -6.66
C GLY A 20 -15.31 0.92 -7.81
N PHE A 21 -14.40 1.86 -8.09
CA PHE A 21 -14.48 2.73 -9.26
C PHE A 21 -13.91 2.10 -10.54
N GLY A 22 -13.38 0.87 -10.48
CA GLY A 22 -12.87 0.17 -11.65
C GLY A 22 -11.59 0.80 -12.25
N ILE A 23 -10.81 1.53 -11.46
CA ILE A 23 -9.65 2.28 -11.97
C ILE A 23 -8.48 1.32 -12.17
N GLY A 24 -8.35 0.78 -13.39
CA GLY A 24 -7.29 -0.17 -13.77
C GLY A 24 -7.48 -1.58 -13.20
N ALA A 25 -8.34 -1.77 -12.21
CA ALA A 25 -8.78 -3.06 -11.72
C ALA A 25 -10.17 -2.91 -11.09
N GLY A 26 -10.97 -3.97 -11.09
CA GLY A 26 -12.31 -3.98 -10.51
C GLY A 26 -12.78 -5.37 -10.14
N PHE A 27 -13.93 -5.43 -9.45
CA PHE A 27 -14.55 -6.69 -9.06
C PHE A 27 -15.26 -7.34 -10.25
N ALA A 28 -15.14 -8.67 -10.34
CA ALA A 28 -15.96 -9.45 -11.27
C ALA A 28 -17.44 -9.36 -10.86
N SER A 29 -18.33 -9.40 -11.86
CA SER A 29 -19.77 -9.31 -11.64
C SER A 29 -20.25 -10.39 -10.66
N GLY A 30 -20.99 -9.99 -9.62
CA GLY A 30 -21.50 -10.90 -8.58
C GLY A 30 -20.50 -11.32 -7.50
N ALA A 31 -19.22 -10.92 -7.57
CA ALA A 31 -18.17 -11.35 -6.66
C ALA A 31 -17.82 -10.32 -5.55
N LEU A 32 -18.79 -9.54 -5.06
CA LEU A 32 -18.55 -8.44 -4.10
C LEU A 32 -17.86 -8.90 -2.80
N PHE A 33 -18.36 -9.95 -2.15
CA PHE A 33 -17.77 -10.46 -0.91
C PHE A 33 -16.35 -11.01 -1.13
N GLY A 34 -16.15 -11.77 -2.20
CA GLY A 34 -14.81 -12.23 -2.60
C GLY A 34 -13.88 -11.05 -2.89
N GLY A 35 -14.38 -10.02 -3.56
CA GLY A 35 -13.64 -8.82 -3.90
C GLY A 35 -13.13 -8.07 -2.68
N ILE A 36 -13.96 -7.94 -1.64
CA ILE A 36 -13.58 -7.31 -0.36
C ILE A 36 -12.45 -8.10 0.31
N LEU A 37 -12.57 -9.43 0.36
CA LEU A 37 -11.53 -10.29 0.95
C LEU A 37 -10.21 -10.21 0.17
N VAL A 38 -10.27 -10.28 -1.17
CA VAL A 38 -9.09 -10.13 -2.03
C VAL A 38 -8.46 -8.75 -1.85
N SER A 39 -9.27 -7.70 -1.71
CA SER A 39 -8.78 -6.34 -1.43
C SER A 39 -8.02 -6.29 -0.10
N ALA A 40 -8.52 -6.96 0.94
CA ALA A 40 -7.85 -7.02 2.24
C ALA A 40 -6.50 -7.74 2.14
N LEU A 41 -6.43 -8.85 1.40
CA LEU A 41 -5.20 -9.60 1.17
C LEU A 41 -4.17 -8.77 0.36
N VAL A 42 -4.62 -8.14 -0.72
CA VAL A 42 -3.78 -7.26 -1.55
C VAL A 42 -3.24 -6.11 -0.71
N SER A 43 -4.07 -5.44 0.08
CA SER A 43 -3.63 -4.33 0.94
C SER A 43 -2.67 -4.79 2.04
N ALA A 44 -2.90 -5.96 2.65
CA ALA A 44 -1.99 -6.51 3.65
C ALA A 44 -0.62 -6.83 3.03
N ALA A 45 -0.60 -7.49 1.87
CA ALA A 45 0.63 -7.80 1.13
C ALA A 45 1.36 -6.53 0.66
N ALA A 46 0.61 -5.55 0.13
CA ALA A 46 1.15 -4.28 -0.32
C ALA A 46 1.84 -3.52 0.83
N VAL A 47 1.22 -3.47 2.01
CA VAL A 47 1.78 -2.82 3.20
C VAL A 47 2.99 -3.59 3.71
N ALA A 48 2.92 -4.91 3.85
CA ALA A 48 4.04 -5.73 4.31
C ALA A 48 5.26 -5.60 3.38
N GLY A 49 5.06 -5.75 2.07
CA GLY A 49 6.12 -5.61 1.08
C GLY A 49 6.64 -4.17 0.96
N GLY A 50 5.77 -3.16 1.04
CA GLY A 50 6.17 -1.75 0.97
C GLY A 50 7.03 -1.35 2.16
N VAL A 51 6.68 -1.83 3.36
CA VAL A 51 7.49 -1.68 4.57
C VAL A 51 8.82 -2.39 4.42
N PHE A 52 8.82 -3.66 3.99
CA PHE A 52 10.04 -4.45 3.79
C PHE A 52 10.99 -3.77 2.80
N LEU A 53 10.52 -3.39 1.62
CA LEU A 53 11.31 -2.68 0.60
C LEU A 53 11.87 -1.35 1.13
N THR A 54 11.07 -0.60 1.89
CA THR A 54 11.52 0.65 2.51
C THR A 54 12.63 0.40 3.54
N VAL A 55 12.56 -0.67 4.33
CA VAL A 55 13.60 -1.05 5.30
C VAL A 55 14.87 -1.50 4.57
N GLN A 56 14.74 -2.31 3.52
CA GLN A 56 15.89 -2.76 2.72
C GLN A 56 16.59 -1.58 2.06
N ALA A 57 15.85 -0.63 1.47
CA ALA A 57 16.44 0.58 0.90
C ALA A 57 17.21 1.41 1.95
N ARG A 58 16.69 1.52 3.17
CA ARG A 58 17.43 2.18 4.26
C ARG A 58 18.71 1.45 4.64
N SER A 59 18.67 0.12 4.68
CA SER A 59 19.83 -0.70 4.99
C SER A 59 20.89 -0.63 3.90
N LEU A 60 20.50 -0.70 2.63
CA LEU A 60 21.41 -0.70 1.48
C LEU A 60 22.15 0.63 1.31
N PHE A 61 21.44 1.74 1.51
CA PHE A 61 21.99 3.08 1.34
C PHE A 61 22.43 3.75 2.66
N ASN A 62 22.43 3.00 3.78
CA ASN A 62 22.75 3.52 5.13
C ASN A 62 21.97 4.79 5.50
N LEU A 63 20.71 4.87 5.11
CA LEU A 63 19.88 6.06 5.28
C LEU A 63 19.22 6.10 6.65
N MET A 64 19.46 7.18 7.39
CA MET A 64 18.73 7.47 8.64
C MET A 64 17.22 7.66 8.40
N GLN A 65 16.81 8.12 7.22
CA GLN A 65 15.40 8.22 6.80
C GLN A 65 15.31 7.95 5.29
N THR A 66 14.29 7.23 4.85
CA THR A 66 14.05 7.05 3.40
C THR A 66 13.38 8.29 2.82
N GLY A 67 13.81 8.73 1.64
CA GLY A 67 13.08 9.78 0.92
C GLY A 67 11.64 9.34 0.61
N ARG A 68 10.69 10.29 0.58
CA ARG A 68 9.28 9.99 0.27
C ARG A 68 9.09 9.32 -1.09
N PHE A 69 9.87 9.71 -2.09
CA PHE A 69 9.85 9.08 -3.41
C PHE A 69 10.18 7.58 -3.33
N ILE A 70 11.22 7.21 -2.58
CA ILE A 70 11.60 5.80 -2.39
C ILE A 70 10.50 5.05 -1.63
N GLN A 71 9.92 5.70 -0.61
CA GLN A 71 8.84 5.11 0.15
C GLN A 71 7.59 4.89 -0.70
N TYR A 72 7.11 5.91 -1.42
CA TYR A 72 5.92 5.81 -2.27
C TYR A 72 6.14 4.80 -3.39
N GLY A 73 7.33 4.81 -4.01
CA GLY A 73 7.72 3.81 -5.00
C GLY A 73 7.72 2.39 -4.44
N SER A 74 8.22 2.19 -3.22
CA SER A 74 8.23 0.87 -2.55
C SER A 74 6.81 0.33 -2.34
N PHE A 75 5.88 1.18 -1.88
CA PHE A 75 4.49 0.78 -1.67
C PHE A 75 3.74 0.58 -2.99
N TRP A 76 4.01 1.41 -3.99
CA TRP A 76 3.44 1.26 -5.32
C TRP A 76 3.90 -0.05 -5.98
N LEU A 77 5.19 -0.35 -5.98
CA LEU A 77 5.73 -1.60 -6.55
C LEU A 77 5.22 -2.83 -5.79
N SER A 78 5.20 -2.76 -4.46
CA SER A 78 4.63 -3.82 -3.62
C SER A 78 3.15 -4.06 -3.93
N GLY A 79 2.35 -3.00 -4.05
CA GLY A 79 0.93 -3.08 -4.42
C GLY A 79 0.73 -3.65 -5.83
N LEU A 80 1.59 -3.30 -6.78
CA LEU A 80 1.55 -3.82 -8.14
C LEU A 80 1.80 -5.34 -8.15
N VAL A 81 2.82 -5.80 -7.43
CA VAL A 81 3.12 -7.23 -7.31
C VAL A 81 1.96 -7.95 -6.62
N ALA A 82 1.44 -7.40 -5.52
CA ALA A 82 0.31 -7.97 -4.79
C ALA A 82 -0.95 -8.09 -5.68
N LEU A 83 -1.27 -7.05 -6.47
CA LEU A 83 -2.38 -7.07 -7.42
C LEU A 83 -2.18 -8.09 -8.53
N LYS A 84 -0.97 -8.21 -9.08
CA LYS A 84 -0.67 -9.21 -10.12
C LYS A 84 -0.82 -10.64 -9.58
N VAL A 85 -0.30 -10.91 -8.39
CA VAL A 85 -0.44 -12.22 -7.74
C VAL A 85 -1.91 -12.50 -7.42
N ALA A 86 -2.65 -11.52 -6.91
CA ALA A 86 -4.07 -11.67 -6.63
C ALA A 86 -4.90 -11.90 -7.90
N ALA A 87 -4.58 -11.23 -9.02
CA ALA A 87 -5.24 -11.46 -10.29
C ALA A 87 -5.02 -12.88 -10.82
N LEU A 88 -3.85 -13.47 -10.56
CA LEU A 88 -3.54 -14.85 -10.94
C LEU A 88 -4.28 -15.87 -10.07
N LEU A 89 -4.31 -15.66 -8.75
CA LEU A 89 -4.91 -16.59 -7.79
C LEU A 89 -6.44 -16.46 -7.69
N PHE A 90 -6.98 -15.28 -7.97
CA PHE A 90 -8.39 -14.93 -7.80
C PHE A 90 -8.98 -14.32 -9.08
N SER A 91 -8.65 -14.89 -10.24
CA SER A 91 -9.08 -14.42 -11.56
C SER A 91 -10.61 -14.42 -11.76
N SER A 92 -11.33 -15.25 -11.02
CA SER A 92 -12.81 -15.27 -10.99
C SER A 92 -13.43 -14.13 -10.18
N VAL A 93 -12.63 -13.40 -9.41
CA VAL A 93 -13.08 -12.36 -8.46
C VAL A 93 -12.55 -10.98 -8.85
N LEU A 94 -11.34 -10.91 -9.39
CA LEU A 94 -10.64 -9.67 -9.70
C LEU A 94 -10.34 -9.58 -11.19
N VAL A 95 -10.83 -8.53 -11.84
CA VAL A 95 -10.50 -8.20 -13.22
C VAL A 95 -9.47 -7.07 -13.22
N VAL A 96 -8.29 -7.31 -13.76
CA VAL A 96 -7.21 -6.30 -13.80
C VAL A 96 -6.93 -5.93 -15.25
N THR A 97 -7.19 -4.67 -15.61
CA THR A 97 -6.93 -4.11 -16.95
C THR A 97 -5.59 -3.39 -16.99
N ASN A 98 -5.25 -2.65 -15.94
CA ASN A 98 -3.98 -1.97 -15.74
C ASN A 98 -3.60 -1.95 -14.25
N GLY A 99 -2.86 -2.97 -13.81
CA GLY A 99 -2.44 -3.11 -12.42
C GLY A 99 -1.49 -2.01 -11.95
N ALA A 100 -0.70 -1.41 -12.85
CA ALA A 100 0.23 -0.33 -12.51
C ALA A 100 -0.54 0.94 -12.14
N LEU A 101 -1.56 1.29 -12.94
CA LEU A 101 -2.46 2.40 -12.66
C LEU A 101 -3.27 2.16 -11.38
N ALA A 102 -3.88 0.97 -11.24
CA ALA A 102 -4.66 0.63 -10.05
C ALA A 102 -3.80 0.75 -8.77
N SER A 103 -2.61 0.18 -8.78
CA SER A 103 -1.71 0.28 -7.63
C SER A 103 -1.26 1.71 -7.36
N LEU A 104 -1.02 2.51 -8.41
CA LEU A 104 -0.60 3.90 -8.26
C LEU A 104 -1.70 4.73 -7.61
N VAL A 105 -2.94 4.58 -8.09
CA VAL A 105 -4.10 5.31 -7.59
C VAL A 105 -4.42 4.92 -6.15
N ALA A 106 -4.43 3.62 -5.82
CA ALA A 106 -4.60 3.16 -4.45
C ALA A 106 -3.53 3.73 -3.52
N THR A 107 -2.27 3.70 -3.96
CA THR A 107 -1.15 4.29 -3.21
C THR A 107 -1.34 5.79 -3.02
N ALA A 108 -1.65 6.53 -4.08
CA ALA A 108 -1.87 7.98 -4.03
C ALA A 108 -3.02 8.36 -3.09
N ILE A 109 -4.15 7.67 -3.15
CA ILE A 109 -5.30 7.88 -2.26
C ILE A 109 -4.90 7.60 -0.80
N CYS A 110 -4.23 6.49 -0.54
CA CYS A 110 -3.79 6.12 0.81
C CYS A 110 -2.87 7.17 1.42
N PHE A 111 -1.82 7.57 0.70
CA PHE A 111 -0.85 8.55 1.21
C PHE A 111 -1.47 9.94 1.34
N THR A 112 -2.36 10.34 0.44
CA THR A 112 -3.10 11.61 0.54
C THR A 112 -4.01 11.62 1.77
N ALA A 113 -4.81 10.57 1.97
CA ALA A 113 -5.72 10.45 3.11
C ALA A 113 -4.96 10.40 4.45
N ALA A 114 -3.86 9.65 4.51
CA ALA A 114 -3.03 9.56 5.70
C ALA A 114 -2.29 10.87 6.00
N THR A 115 -1.92 11.63 4.98
CA THR A 115 -1.31 12.98 5.13
C THR A 115 -2.34 13.98 5.64
N ALA A 116 -3.54 14.03 5.02
CA ALA A 116 -4.63 14.90 5.45
C ALA A 116 -5.08 14.61 6.90
N SER A 117 -5.01 13.34 7.32
CA SER A 117 -5.34 12.93 8.70
C SER A 117 -4.21 13.16 9.72
N GLY A 118 -3.11 13.82 9.32
CA GLY A 118 -1.95 14.07 10.19
C GLY A 118 -1.18 12.82 10.62
N ARG A 119 -1.44 11.66 9.99
CA ARG A 119 -0.74 10.39 10.29
C ARG A 119 0.64 10.33 9.63
N ILE A 120 0.83 11.14 8.58
CA ILE A 120 2.12 11.39 7.92
C ILE A 120 2.46 12.86 8.14
N PRO A 121 3.53 13.18 8.88
CA PRO A 121 3.92 14.56 9.08
C PRO A 121 4.43 15.17 7.76
N TRP A 122 4.04 16.42 7.50
CA TRP A 122 4.43 17.17 6.28
C TRP A 122 5.94 17.42 6.19
N LYS A 123 6.67 17.41 7.32
CA LYS A 123 8.14 17.52 7.38
C LYS A 123 8.75 16.43 8.28
N GLY A 124 9.89 15.87 7.85
CA GLY A 124 10.91 15.32 8.76
C GLY A 124 10.73 13.91 9.37
N ARG A 125 9.65 13.16 9.10
CA ARG A 125 9.58 11.72 9.46
C ARG A 125 8.89 10.89 8.39
N THR A 126 9.57 9.82 7.98
CA THR A 126 8.98 8.70 7.23
C THR A 126 7.94 7.95 8.04
N TRP A 127 7.05 7.25 7.35
CA TRP A 127 5.93 6.47 7.88
C TRP A 127 6.32 5.33 8.85
N LEU A 128 7.61 5.00 8.94
CA LEU A 128 8.15 3.94 9.80
C LEU A 128 8.71 4.51 11.10
N PRO A 129 8.30 4.00 12.28
CA PRO A 129 8.92 4.39 13.54
C PRO A 129 10.40 4.02 13.53
N VAL A 130 11.27 5.02 13.70
CA VAL A 130 12.68 4.76 13.97
C VAL A 130 12.77 4.45 15.46
N ARG A 131 13.01 3.18 15.83
CA ARG A 131 13.75 2.95 17.07
C ARG A 131 15.14 3.51 16.83
N MET A 132 15.41 4.73 17.27
CA MET A 132 16.79 5.11 17.53
C MET A 132 17.25 4.15 18.62
N LYS A 133 18.23 3.27 18.32
CA LYS A 133 19.05 2.72 19.40
C LYS A 133 19.58 3.94 20.15
N SER A 134 19.21 4.05 21.42
CA SER A 134 19.84 5.00 22.34
C SER A 134 21.35 4.84 22.14
N ARG A 135 21.98 5.87 21.56
CA ARG A 135 23.42 6.00 21.62
C ARG A 135 23.70 6.35 23.08
N LYS A 136 24.14 5.35 23.84
CA LYS A 136 24.90 5.60 25.06
C LYS A 136 26.25 6.17 24.65
#